data_AF-A0A536NJN5-F1
#
_entry.id   AF-A0A536NJN5-F1
#
_cell.length_a   1.000
_cell.length_b   1.000
_cell.length_c   1.000
_cell.angle_alpha   90.00
_cell.angle_beta   90.00
_cell.angle_gamma   90.00
#
_symmetry.space_group_name_H-M   'P 1'
#
loop_
_entity.id
_entity.type
_entity.pdbx_description
1 polymer ?
#
loop_
_entity_poly.entity_id
_entity_poly.type
_entity_poly.pdbx_seq_one_letter_code
_entity_poly.pdbx_strand_id
1 'polypeptide(L)' 'GSGPAWIATNGKTVKGTWRKKSLTAPTLFYDASGRPVTLTAGQTFVQVMKTTDLVLITAGKPAPVSVMRGPRRD' A
#
# COMPACT_ATOMS: atom_id res chain seq x y z
N GLY A 1 -11.46 13.74 -9.12
CA GLY A 1 -10.91 12.71 -10.02
C GLY A 1 -11.05 11.33 -9.42
N SER A 2 -10.85 10.29 -10.22
CA SER A 2 -10.90 8.88 -9.80
C SER A 2 -10.11 7.98 -10.76
N GLY A 3 -9.74 6.80 -10.30
CA GLY A 3 -9.08 5.81 -11.15
C GLY A 3 -8.66 4.55 -10.39
N PRO A 4 -8.03 3.58 -11.07
CA PRO A 4 -7.48 2.40 -10.43
C PRO A 4 -6.32 2.74 -9.50
N ALA A 5 -6.10 1.92 -8.48
CA ALA A 5 -4.99 2.06 -7.56
C ALA A 5 -4.45 0.68 -7.11
N TRP A 6 -3.15 0.63 -6.86
CA TRP A 6 -2.50 -0.43 -6.08
C TRP A 6 -2.10 0.17 -4.74
N ILE A 7 -2.59 -0.40 -3.64
CA ILE A 7 -2.47 0.17 -2.30
C ILE A 7 -1.68 -0.80 -1.43
N ALA A 8 -0.44 -0.45 -1.11
CA ALA A 8 0.41 -1.24 -0.22
C ALA A 8 0.28 -0.72 1.22
N THR A 9 -0.25 -1.53 2.13
CA THR A 9 -0.41 -1.16 3.54
C THR A 9 -0.44 -2.40 4.42
N ASN A 10 0.07 -2.30 5.65
CA ASN A 10 0.14 -3.42 6.61
C ASN A 10 0.69 -4.74 6.02
N GLY A 11 1.75 -4.65 5.21
CA GLY A 11 2.39 -5.81 4.57
C GLY A 11 1.58 -6.48 3.45
N LYS A 12 0.49 -5.87 2.99
CA LYS A 12 -0.37 -6.38 1.91
C LYS A 12 -0.50 -5.36 0.78
N THR A 13 -0.73 -5.85 -0.43
CA THR A 13 -1.08 -5.00 -1.58
C THR A 13 -2.49 -5.30 -2.04
N VAL A 14 -3.32 -4.25 -2.13
CA VAL A 14 -4.72 -4.33 -2.55
C VAL A 14 -4.88 -3.66 -3.91
N LYS A 15 -5.55 -4.33 -4.85
CA LYS A 15 -6.04 -3.70 -6.08
C LYS A 15 -7.38 -3.04 -5.79
N GLY A 16 -7.51 -1.76 -6.12
CA GLY A 16 -8.68 -0.96 -5.77
C GLY A 16 -8.82 0.29 -6.61
N THR A 17 -9.41 1.33 -6.03
CA THR A 17 -9.60 2.63 -6.67
C THR A 17 -9.24 3.79 -5.75
N TRP A 18 -8.90 4.93 -6.35
CA TRP A 18 -8.81 6.21 -5.65
C TRP A 18 -9.95 7.12 -6.09
N ARG A 19 -10.39 8.02 -5.19
CA ARG A 19 -11.33 9.11 -5.48
C ARG A 19 -10.92 10.38 -4.74
N LYS A 20 -11.01 11.52 -5.41
CA LYS A 20 -10.80 12.85 -4.81
C LYS A 20 -11.93 13.78 -5.25
N LYS A 21 -12.76 14.21 -4.30
CA LYS A 21 -14.02 14.94 -4.57
C LYS A 21 -13.78 16.37 -5.07
N SER A 22 -12.81 17.06 -4.49
CA SER A 22 -12.44 18.43 -4.83
C SER A 22 -10.95 18.65 -4.60
N LEU A 23 -10.43 19.84 -4.94
CA LEU A 23 -9.02 20.17 -4.78
C LEU A 23 -8.54 20.08 -3.33
N THR A 24 -9.37 20.54 -2.39
CA THR A 24 -9.10 20.60 -0.94
C THR A 24 -9.56 19.37 -0.17
N ALA A 25 -10.37 18.50 -0.79
CA ALA A 25 -10.80 17.25 -0.17
C ALA A 25 -9.65 16.22 -0.11
N PRO A 26 -9.66 15.30 0.86
CA PRO A 26 -8.70 14.21 0.90
C PRO A 26 -8.87 13.29 -0.32
N THR A 27 -7.78 12.66 -0.73
CA THR A 27 -7.82 11.51 -1.62
C THR A 27 -8.19 10.27 -0.80
N LEU A 28 -9.24 9.57 -1.20
CA LEU A 28 -9.73 8.37 -0.54
C LEU A 28 -9.41 7.14 -1.39
N PHE A 29 -9.06 6.03 -0.73
CA PHE A 29 -8.75 4.75 -1.36
C PHE A 29 -9.79 3.70 -0.96
N TYR A 30 -10.17 2.88 -1.92
CA TYR A 30 -11.19 1.85 -1.76
C TYR A 30 -10.69 0.52 -2.31
N ASP A 31 -11.07 -0.58 -1.66
CA ASP A 31 -10.80 -1.93 -2.15
C ASP A 31 -11.70 -2.29 -3.35
N ALA A 32 -11.54 -3.50 -3.87
CA ALA A 32 -12.34 -4.00 -4.99
C ALA A 32 -13.85 -4.12 -4.68
N SER A 33 -14.24 -4.17 -3.41
CA SER A 33 -15.64 -4.18 -2.97
C SER A 33 -16.21 -2.78 -2.72
N GLY A 34 -15.39 -1.73 -2.90
CA GLY A 34 -15.79 -0.34 -2.66
C GLY A 34 -15.73 0.08 -1.19
N ARG A 35 -15.11 -0.72 -0.31
CA ARG A 35 -14.92 -0.36 1.10
C ARG A 35 -13.67 0.50 1.27
N PRO A 36 -13.68 1.51 2.16
CA PRO A 36 -12.49 2.32 2.42
C PRO A 36 -11.31 1.47 2.90
N VAL A 37 -10.13 1.71 2.36
CA VAL A 37 -8.89 1.11 2.84
C VAL A 37 -8.29 1.99 3.93
N THR A 38 -8.10 1.43 5.12
CA THR A 38 -7.38 2.09 6.21
C THR A 38 -5.88 2.01 5.94
N LEU A 39 -5.22 3.17 5.92
CA LEU A 39 -3.76 3.26 5.81
C LEU A 39 -3.13 3.12 7.20
N THR A 40 -2.02 2.38 7.28
CA THR A 40 -1.15 2.39 8.47
C THR A 40 -0.71 3.83 8.79
N ALA A 41 -0.74 4.20 10.07
CA ALA A 41 -0.29 5.50 10.52
C ALA A 41 1.19 5.73 10.17
N GLY A 42 1.51 6.96 9.73
CA GLY A 42 2.87 7.35 9.33
C GLY A 42 2.90 7.99 7.95
N GLN A 43 4.07 7.98 7.34
CA GLN A 43 4.28 8.59 6.04
C GLN A 43 3.60 7.78 4.93
N THR A 44 2.85 8.47 4.07
CA THR A 44 2.24 7.89 2.87
C THR A 44 2.95 8.43 1.63
N PHE A 45 3.36 7.52 0.75
CA PHE A 45 3.89 7.87 -0.57
C PHE A 45 2.84 7.60 -1.63
N VAL A 46 2.65 8.55 -2.56
CA VAL A 46 1.72 8.42 -3.69
C VAL A 46 2.51 8.61 -4.97
N GLN A 47 2.52 7.58 -5.83
CA GLN A 47 3.07 7.66 -7.18
C GLN A 47 1.93 7.74 -8.18
N VAL A 48 1.87 8.84 -8.93
CA VAL A 48 0.90 9.01 -10.02
C VAL A 48 1.53 8.51 -11.31
N MET A 49 0.81 7.63 -12.01
CA MET A 49 1.27 6.96 -13.23
C MET A 49 0.29 7.24 -14.37
N LYS A 50 0.73 7.04 -15.62
CA LYS A 50 -0.19 7.02 -16.75
C LYS A 50 -1.03 5.76 -16.67
N THR A 51 -2.28 5.83 -17.10
CA THR A 51 -3.16 4.65 -17.14
C THR A 51 -2.71 3.60 -18.14
N THR A 52 -1.80 3.95 -19.06
CA THR A 52 -1.17 3.07 -20.04
C THR A 52 0.06 2.35 -19.51
N ASP A 53 0.59 2.74 -18.35
CA ASP A 53 1.79 2.13 -17.79
C ASP A 53 1.47 0.71 -17.28
N LEU A 54 2.36 -0.24 -17.55
CA LEU A 54 2.27 -1.59 -16.99
C LEU A 54 2.70 -1.57 -15.53
N VAL A 55 1.82 -2.05 -14.65
CA VAL A 55 2.12 -2.20 -13.22
C VAL A 55 2.23 -3.68 -12.87
N LEU A 56 3.43 -4.11 -12.49
CA LEU A 56 3.71 -5.46 -12.00
C LEU A 56 4.01 -5.39 -10.50
N ILE A 57 3.24 -6.15 -9.71
CA ILE A 57 3.45 -6.30 -8.28
C ILE A 57 3.95 -7.72 -8.03
N THR A 58 5.17 -7.83 -7.50
CA THR A 58 5.81 -9.10 -7.17
C THR A 58 5.92 -9.24 -5.67
N ALA A 59 5.61 -10.42 -5.13
CA ALA A 59 5.80 -10.70 -3.71
C ALA A 59 7.29 -10.61 -3.34
N GLY A 60 7.58 -9.96 -2.21
CA GLY A 60 8.91 -9.96 -1.62
C GLY A 60 9.27 -11.33 -1.04
N LYS A 61 10.57 -11.58 -0.83
CA LYS A 61 11.03 -12.74 -0.06
C LYS A 61 10.82 -12.46 1.44
N PRO A 62 10.30 -13.40 2.23
CA PRO A 62 10.29 -13.27 3.69
C PRO A 62 11.72 -13.03 4.17
N ALA A 63 11.90 -12.17 5.17
CA ALA A 63 13.18 -12.08 5.85
C ALA A 63 13.54 -13.48 6.40
N PRO A 64 14.82 -13.90 6.32
CA PRO A 64 15.23 -15.12 6.99
C PRO A 64 14.88 -15.00 8.47
N VAL A 65 14.31 -16.05 9.06
CA VAL A 65 14.06 -16.09 10.50
C VAL A 65 15.43 -16.01 11.18
N SER A 66 15.77 -14.83 11.70
CA SER A 66 16.92 -14.69 12.59
C SER A 66 16.57 -15.43 13.86
N VAL A 67 17.17 -16.61 14.06
CA VAL A 67 17.18 -17.25 15.37
C VAL A 67 17.90 -16.25 16.29
N MET A 68 17.16 -15.58 17.17
CA MET A 68 17.76 -14.81 18.26
C MET A 68 18.67 -15.78 19.02
N ARG A 69 19.98 -15.70 18.79
CA ARG A 69 20.94 -16.37 19.66
C ARG A 69 20.75 -15.73 21.03
N GLY A 70 20.47 -16.57 22.03
CA GLY A 70 20.29 -16.16 23.42
C GLY A 70 21.46 -15.33 23.94
N PRO A 71 21.30 -14.69 25.11
CA PRO A 71 22.27 -13.70 25.60
C PRO A 71 23.68 -14.30 25.65
N ARG A 72 24.66 -13.55 25.12
CA ARG A 72 26.07 -13.83 25.40
C ARG A 72 26.25 -13.66 26.91
N ARG A 73 26.50 -14.76 27.60
CA ARG A 73 27.11 -14.69 28.94
C ARG A 73 28.58 -14.34 28.72
N ASP A 74 28.97 -13.24 29.33
CA ASP A 74 30.34 -12.81 29.57
C ASP A 74 31.07 -13.76 30.54
#